data_AF-A0A7Y5QP13-F1
#
_entry.id   AF-A0A7Y5QP13-F1
#
_cell.length_a   1.000
_cell.length_b   1.000
_cell.length_c   1.000
_cell.angle_alpha   90.00
_cell.angle_beta   90.00
_cell.angle_gamma   90.00
#
_symmetry.space_group_name_H-M   'P 1'
#
loop_
_entity.id
_entity.type
_entity.pdbx_description
1 polymer ?
#
loop_
_entity_poly.entity_id
_entity_poly.type
_entity_poly.pdbx_seq_one_letter_code
_entity_poly.pdbx_strand_id
1 'polypeptide(L)' 'MALVAAPPATGVLPSSMVLTPSAFVFVGERLWLDFVNTDDLRRGVRVDVLRDFEALVRWLGAAGVLDAERA' A
#
# COMPACT_ATOMS: atom_id res chain seq x y z
N MET A 1 36.21 20.86 -38.01
CA MET A 1 36.10 21.20 -36.59
C MET A 1 34.61 21.15 -36.23
N ALA A 2 34.12 19.97 -35.84
CA ALA A 2 32.70 19.72 -35.58
C ALA A 2 32.44 19.78 -34.07
N LEU A 3 31.52 20.65 -33.65
CA LEU A 3 31.06 20.78 -32.28
C LEU A 3 29.97 19.73 -32.05
N VAL A 4 30.29 18.66 -31.31
CA VAL A 4 29.30 17.66 -30.86
C VAL A 4 28.52 18.24 -29.68
N ALA A 5 27.22 18.46 -29.86
CA ALA A 5 26.31 18.85 -28.79
C ALA A 5 25.96 17.60 -27.97
N ALA A 6 26.29 17.61 -26.68
CA ALA A 6 25.85 16.59 -25.72
C ALA A 6 24.34 16.75 -25.44
N PRO A 7 23.55 15.66 -25.42
CA PRO A 7 22.14 15.75 -25.04
C PRO A 7 21.98 16.01 -23.53
N PRO A 8 20.94 16.74 -23.09
CA PRO A 8 20.65 16.86 -21.67
C PRO A 8 20.19 15.50 -21.14
N ALA A 9 20.91 14.98 -20.16
CA ALA A 9 20.50 13.81 -19.40
C ALA A 9 19.20 14.15 -18.65
N THR A 10 18.06 13.82 -19.25
CA THR A 10 16.77 13.76 -18.57
C THR A 10 16.83 12.59 -17.59
N GLY A 11 17.43 12.84 -16.44
CA GLY A 11 17.34 11.95 -15.28
C GLY A 11 15.88 11.91 -14.85
N VAL A 12 15.17 10.87 -15.28
CA VAL A 12 13.91 10.47 -14.65
C VAL A 12 14.26 10.13 -13.21
N LEU A 13 13.93 11.03 -12.29
CA LEU A 13 14.05 10.77 -10.86
C LEU A 13 13.25 9.48 -10.57
N PRO A 14 13.79 8.53 -9.80
CA PRO A 14 13.04 7.33 -9.46
C PRO A 14 11.77 7.77 -8.75
N SER A 15 10.62 7.39 -9.33
CA SER A 15 9.30 7.57 -8.75
C SER A 15 9.40 7.21 -7.28
N SER A 16 9.40 8.24 -6.42
CA SER A 16 9.53 8.05 -4.99
C SER A 16 8.49 7.04 -4.59
N MET A 17 8.94 5.96 -3.95
CA MET A 17 8.08 4.93 -3.38
C MET A 17 7.05 5.65 -2.53
N VAL A 18 5.84 5.82 -3.08
CA VAL A 18 4.73 6.46 -2.39
C VAL A 18 4.38 5.49 -1.28
N LEU A 19 4.94 5.72 -0.09
CA LEU A 19 4.48 5.10 1.14
C LEU A 19 3.10 5.69 1.40
N THR A 20 2.09 5.14 0.75
CA THR A 20 0.71 5.40 1.13
C THR A 20 0.59 4.96 2.59
N PRO A 21 0.23 5.86 3.52
CA PRO A 21 0.05 5.47 4.91
C PRO A 21 -0.93 4.29 4.95
N SER A 22 -0.59 3.26 5.73
CA SER A 22 -1.39 2.04 5.82
C SER A 22 -2.82 2.42 6.20
N ALA A 23 -3.77 2.13 5.32
CA ALA A 23 -5.19 2.46 5.52
C ALA A 23 -5.85 1.63 6.64
N PHE A 24 -5.08 0.78 7.32
CA PHE A 24 -5.53 -0.20 8.29
C PHE A 24 -4.99 0.16 9.68
N VAL A 25 -5.86 0.07 10.68
CA VAL A 25 -5.52 0.20 12.08
C VAL A 25 -5.63 -1.18 12.70
N PHE A 26 -4.54 -1.68 13.28
CA PHE A 26 -4.50 -2.96 13.98
C PHE A 26 -4.59 -2.71 15.48
N VAL A 27 -5.53 -3.37 16.17
CA VAL A 27 -5.83 -3.12 17.57
C VAL A 27 -5.57 -4.39 18.39
N GLY A 28 -4.60 -4.32 19.31
CA GLY A 28 -4.49 -5.28 20.42
C GLY A 28 -3.65 -6.54 20.16
N GLU A 29 -2.58 -6.43 19.37
CA GLU A 29 -1.55 -7.49 19.13
C GLU A 29 -2.06 -8.81 18.54
N ARG A 30 -3.37 -8.95 18.29
CA ARG A 30 -4.01 -10.18 17.84
C ARG A 30 -4.60 -9.98 16.45
N LEU A 31 -3.77 -10.15 15.42
CA LEU A 31 -4.15 -9.98 14.00
C LEU A 31 -5.41 -10.77 13.58
N TRP A 32 -5.69 -11.93 14.20
CA TRP A 32 -6.90 -12.69 13.90
C TRP A 32 -8.19 -11.96 14.32
N LEU A 33 -8.14 -11.10 15.35
CA LEU A 33 -9.26 -10.25 15.75
C LEU A 33 -9.45 -9.09 14.78
N ASP A 34 -8.35 -8.51 14.29
CA ASP A 34 -8.41 -7.46 13.27
C ASP A 34 -8.94 -7.99 11.93
N PHE A 35 -8.66 -9.26 11.61
CA PHE A 35 -9.14 -9.91 10.40
C PHE A 35 -10.66 -10.15 10.39
N VAL A 36 -11.25 -10.54 11.52
CA VAL A 36 -12.71 -10.76 11.62
C VAL A 36 -13.49 -9.45 11.81
N ASN A 37 -12.83 -8.39 12.29
CA ASN A 37 -13.43 -7.08 12.53
C ASN A 37 -13.07 -6.08 11.42
N THR A 38 -13.42 -6.41 10.17
CA THR A 38 -13.11 -5.55 9.01
C THR A 38 -14.19 -4.51 8.71
N ASP A 39 -15.27 -4.51 9.47
CA ASP A 39 -16.30 -3.47 9.40
C ASP A 39 -15.80 -2.16 10.02
N ASP A 40 -15.44 -1.20 9.17
CA ASP A 40 -15.04 0.15 9.60
C ASP A 40 -16.27 1.07 9.65
N LEU A 41 -16.31 1.96 10.64
CA LEU A 41 -17.41 2.89 10.88
C LEU A 41 -17.07 4.23 10.24
N ARG A 42 -17.39 4.38 8.95
CA ARG A 42 -17.12 5.61 8.20
C ARG A 42 -18.36 6.48 8.16
N ARG A 43 -18.28 7.64 8.84
CA ARG A 43 -19.38 8.63 8.88
C ARG A 43 -20.72 8.04 9.31
N GLY A 44 -20.70 7.08 10.24
CA GLY A 44 -21.91 6.40 10.76
C GLY A 44 -22.42 5.23 9.90
N VAL A 45 -21.77 4.91 8.78
CA VAL A 45 -22.09 3.75 7.95
C VAL A 45 -21.02 2.69 8.15
N ARG A 46 -21.46 1.42 8.35
CA ARG A 46 -20.55 0.28 8.36
C ARG A 46 -20.11 -0.02 6.94
N VAL A 47 -18.80 -0.05 6.72
CA VAL A 47 -18.19 -0.36 5.44
C VAL A 47 -17.22 -1.51 5.66
N ASP A 48 -17.43 -2.61 4.95
CA ASP A 48 -16.46 -3.69 4.93
C ASP A 48 -15.19 -3.24 4.21
N VAL A 49 -14.08 -3.30 4.92
CA VAL A 49 -12.76 -2.93 4.42
C VAL A 49 -12.20 -4.01 3.49
N LEU A 50 -12.60 -5.28 3.63
CA LEU A 50 -12.14 -6.41 2.79
C LEU A 50 -13.15 -6.79 1.69
N ARG A 51 -13.74 -5.78 1.07
CA ARG A 51 -14.79 -5.93 0.04
C ARG A 51 -14.37 -6.70 -1.22
N ASP A 52 -13.07 -6.80 -1.50
CA ASP A 52 -12.52 -7.41 -2.70
C ASP A 52 -11.13 -8.03 -2.44
N PHE A 53 -10.66 -8.83 -3.41
CA PHE A 53 -9.38 -9.54 -3.28
C PHE A 53 -8.18 -8.58 -3.19
N GLU A 54 -8.24 -7.44 -3.88
CA GLU A 54 -7.17 -6.44 -3.83
C GLU A 54 -7.06 -5.84 -2.43
N ALA A 55 -8.19 -5.54 -1.78
CA ALA A 55 -8.25 -5.07 -0.41
C ALA A 55 -7.70 -6.12 0.57
N LEU A 56 -7.99 -7.40 0.35
CA LEU A 56 -7.41 -8.50 1.13
C LEU A 56 -5.88 -8.56 1.01
N VAL A 57 -5.33 -8.49 -0.21
CA VAL A 57 -3.87 -8.50 -0.43
C VAL A 57 -3.21 -7.31 0.25
N ARG A 58 -3.81 -6.12 0.13
CA ARG A 58 -3.31 -4.91 0.80
C ARG A 58 -3.35 -5.03 2.33
N TRP A 59 -4.40 -5.63 2.88
CA TRP A 59 -4.52 -5.89 4.31
C TRP A 59 -3.43 -6.87 4.78
N LEU A 60 -3.22 -7.97 4.05
CA LEU A 60 -2.21 -8.97 4.38
C LEU A 60 -0.78 -8.42 4.31
N GLY A 61 -0.50 -7.54 3.33
CA GLY A 61 0.77 -6.81 3.25
C GLY A 61 0.94 -5.84 4.42
N ALA A 62 -0.09 -5.07 4.76
CA ALA A 62 -0.06 -4.15 5.91
C ALA A 62 0.08 -4.88 7.26
N ALA A 63 -0.47 -6.09 7.38
CA ALA A 63 -0.33 -6.97 8.53
C ALA A 63 1.06 -7.65 8.61
N GLY A 64 1.91 -7.48 7.61
CA GLY A 64 3.22 -8.15 7.52
C GLY A 64 3.14 -9.65 7.25
N VAL A 65 1.99 -10.15 6.81
CA VAL A 65 1.77 -11.57 6.48
C VAL A 65 2.33 -11.90 5.10
N LEU A 66 2.18 -10.97 4.14
CA LEU A 66 2.78 -11.07 2.82
C LEU A 66 4.02 -10.17 2.75
N ASP A 67 5.11 -10.72 2.20
CA ASP A 67 6.30 -9.96 1.83
C ASP A 67 6.16 -9.47 0.39
N ALA A 68 6.42 -8.18 0.15
CA ALA A 68 6.28 -7.54 -1.15
C ALA A 68 7.25 -8.13 -2.20
N GLU A 69 8.32 -8.78 -1.75
CA GLU A 69 9.33 -9.40 -2.62
C GLU A 69 8.90 -10.78 -3.17
N ARG A 70 7.71 -11.31 -2.83
CA ARG A 70 7.26 -12.67 -3.21
C ARG A 70 5.88 -12.78 -3.88
N ALA A 71 5.30 -11.68 -4.33
CA ALA A 71 3.97 -11.66 -4.99
C ALA A 71 4.07 -11.62 -6.53
#